data_AF-A0AAD4RZT2-F1
#
_entry.id   AF-A0AAD4RZT2-F1
#
_cell.length_a   1.000
_cell.length_b   1.000
_cell.length_c   1.000
_cell.angle_alpha   90.00
_cell.angle_beta   90.00
_cell.angle_gamma   90.00
#
_symmetry.space_group_name_H-M   'P 1'
#
loop_
_entity.id
_entity.type
_entity.pdbx_description
1 polymer ?
#
loop_
_entity_poly.entity_id
_entity_poly.type
_entity_poly.pdbx_seq_one_letter_code
_entity_poly.pdbx_strand_id
1 'polypeptide(L)' 'MAPKFPVLLPSSSSSILKFFLILYFTLHCPSYATSHNYGDALRKSLLFFEGQRSGKLPPDQRLKWRRDSALKDGSAAG' A
#
# COMPACT_ATOMS: atom_id res chain seq x y z
N MET A 1 15.67 19.16 -42.66
CA MET A 1 16.95 18.65 -42.12
C MET A 1 16.65 18.00 -40.77
N ALA A 2 16.48 16.67 -40.70
CA ALA A 2 16.16 16.00 -39.44
C ALA A 2 17.45 15.50 -38.76
N PRO A 3 17.64 15.74 -37.45
CA PRO A 3 18.83 15.25 -36.75
C PRO A 3 18.79 13.73 -36.63
N LYS A 4 19.77 13.06 -37.25
CA LYS A 4 20.04 11.64 -37.02
C LYS A 4 20.75 11.52 -35.67
N PHE A 5 20.03 11.18 -34.62
CA PHE A 5 20.66 10.81 -33.36
C PHE A 5 21.36 9.46 -33.52
N PRO A 6 22.66 9.34 -33.21
CA PRO A 6 23.36 8.06 -33.31
C PRO A 6 22.85 7.12 -32.21
N VAL A 7 22.23 6.03 -32.61
CA VAL A 7 21.96 4.91 -31.71
C VAL A 7 23.31 4.24 -31.41
N LEU A 8 23.85 4.49 -30.21
CA LEU A 8 25.12 3.92 -29.74
C LEU A 8 24.93 2.43 -29.46
N LEU A 9 25.08 1.60 -30.50
CA LEU A 9 25.10 0.15 -30.35
C LEU A 9 26.44 -0.30 -29.75
N PRO A 10 26.45 -1.23 -28.79
CA PRO A 10 27.67 -1.72 -28.18
C PRO A 10 28.55 -2.44 -29.21
N SER A 11 29.82 -2.04 -29.32
CA SER A 11 30.76 -2.54 -30.33
C SER A 11 31.60 -3.75 -29.89
N SER A 12 31.55 -4.12 -28.61
CA SER A 12 32.32 -5.24 -28.04
C SER A 12 31.41 -6.40 -27.63
N SER A 13 31.84 -7.64 -27.90
CA SER A 13 31.10 -8.87 -27.59
C SER A 13 30.69 -8.97 -26.11
N SER A 14 31.52 -8.48 -25.19
CA SER A 14 31.20 -8.44 -23.75
C SER A 14 30.10 -7.43 -23.43
N SER A 15 30.09 -6.28 -24.12
CA SER A 15 29.08 -5.24 -23.98
C SER A 15 27.74 -5.66 -24.59
N ILE A 16 27.76 -6.42 -25.69
CA ILE A 16 26.57 -6.99 -26.33
C ILE A 16 25.89 -8.01 -25.40
N LEU A 17 26.66 -8.93 -24.80
CA LEU A 17 26.12 -9.93 -23.88
C LEU A 17 25.49 -9.27 -22.63
N LYS A 18 26.14 -8.26 -22.06
CA LYS A 18 25.61 -7.50 -20.92
C LYS A 18 24.32 -6.75 -21.29
N PHE A 19 24.27 -6.16 -22.48
CA PHE A 19 23.06 -5.52 -22.97
C PHE A 19 21.88 -6.50 -23.06
N PHE A 20 22.10 -7.69 -23.62
CA PHE A 20 21.06 -8.72 -23.69
C PHE A 20 20.67 -9.29 -22.31
N LEU A 21 21.62 -9.44 -21.39
CA LEU A 21 21.32 -9.85 -20.01
C LEU A 21 20.47 -8.80 -19.28
N ILE A 22 20.84 -7.52 -19.36
CA ILE A 22 20.07 -6.43 -18.76
C ILE A 22 18.67 -6.36 -19.39
N LEU A 23 18.58 -6.44 -20.72
CA LEU A 23 17.31 -6.45 -21.43
C LEU A 23 16.44 -7.65 -21.02
N TYR A 24 17.03 -8.85 -20.92
CA TYR A 24 16.34 -10.05 -20.46
C TYR A 24 15.79 -9.87 -19.03
N PHE A 25 16.60 -9.37 -18.09
CA PHE A 25 16.15 -9.11 -16.72
C PHE A 25 15.11 -7.99 -16.62
N THR A 26 15.22 -6.92 -17.42
CA THR A 26 14.22 -5.84 -17.43
C THR A 26 12.89 -6.30 -18.03
N LEU A 27 12.91 -7.13 -19.08
CA LEU A 27 11.70 -7.66 -19.71
C LEU A 27 11.02 -8.78 -18.91
N HIS A 28 11.77 -9.52 -18.09
CA HIS A 28 11.25 -10.60 -17.25
C HIS A 28 11.09 -10.18 -15.78
N CYS A 29 11.18 -8.88 -15.48
CA CYS A 29 10.83 -8.38 -14.16
C CYS A 29 9.30 -8.49 -13.99
N PRO A 30 8.81 -9.30 -13.04
CA PRO A 30 7.38 -9.35 -12.78
C PRO A 30 6.90 -7.98 -12.31
N SER A 31 6.09 -7.34 -13.13
CA SER A 31 5.36 -6.13 -12.73
C SER A 31 4.28 -6.55 -11.75
N TYR A 32 4.56 -6.44 -10.44
CA TYR A 32 3.57 -6.64 -9.40
C TYR A 32 2.61 -5.44 -9.37
N ALA A 33 1.81 -5.28 -10.42
CA ALA A 33 0.65 -4.41 -10.41
C ALA A 33 -0.49 -5.12 -9.66
N THR A 34 -0.32 -5.28 -8.34
CA THR A 34 -1.41 -5.69 -7.47
C THR A 34 -2.36 -4.51 -7.34
N SER A 35 -3.56 -4.65 -7.93
CA SER A 35 -4.64 -3.70 -7.69
C SER A 35 -4.92 -3.67 -6.18
N HIS A 36 -4.79 -2.50 -5.57
CA HIS A 36 -5.12 -2.36 -4.15
C HIS A 36 -6.63 -2.52 -3.96
N ASN A 37 -7.03 -3.42 -3.06
CA ASN A 37 -8.41 -3.53 -2.67
C ASN A 37 -8.79 -2.37 -1.74
N TYR A 38 -9.16 -1.24 -2.32
CA TYR A 38 -9.57 -0.04 -1.58
C TYR A 38 -10.82 -0.27 -0.73
N GLY A 39 -11.69 -1.21 -1.11
CA GLY A 39 -12.84 -1.60 -0.28
C GLY A 39 -12.41 -2.23 1.03
N ASP A 40 -11.40 -3.11 0.99
CA ASP A 40 -10.81 -3.71 2.19
C ASP A 40 -10.07 -2.66 3.05
N ALA A 41 -9.32 -1.76 2.39
CA ALA A 41 -8.64 -0.67 3.08
C ALA A 41 -9.62 0.25 3.81
N LEU A 42 -10.68 0.71 3.12
CA LEU A 42 -11.71 1.57 3.70
C LEU A 42 -12.43 0.88 4.87
N ARG A 43 -12.78 -0.39 4.70
CA ARG A 43 -13.43 -1.18 5.76
C ARG A 43 -12.56 -1.28 7.01
N LYS A 44 -11.24 -1.45 6.86
CA LYS A 44 -10.28 -1.47 7.97
C LYS A 44 -10.12 -0.09 8.60
N SER A 45 -10.09 0.98 7.80
CA SER A 45 -10.06 2.35 8.32
C SER A 45 -11.28 2.66 9.19
N LEU A 46 -12.48 2.24 8.78
CA LEU A 46 -13.67 2.41 9.62
C LEU A 46 -13.60 1.58 10.91
N LEU A 47 -13.17 0.32 10.82
CA LEU A 47 -12.95 -0.54 11.99
C LEU A 47 -11.93 0.05 12.98
N PHE A 48 -10.90 0.73 12.49
CA PHE A 48 -9.93 1.42 13.36
C PHE A 48 -10.62 2.48 14.24
N PHE A 49 -11.46 3.32 13.65
CA PHE A 49 -12.21 4.33 14.40
C PHE A 49 -13.29 3.73 15.31
N GLU A 50 -13.96 2.65 14.90
CA GLU A 50 -14.83 1.89 15.81
C GLU A 50 -14.06 1.43 17.06
N GLY A 51 -12.80 1.02 16.91
CA GLY A 51 -11.93 0.59 18.02
C GLY A 51 -11.51 1.69 18.97
N GLN A 52 -11.54 2.96 18.55
CA GLN A 52 -11.18 4.11 19.36
C GLN A 52 -12.35 4.68 20.18
N ARG A 53 -13.57 4.13 20.03
CA ARG A 53 -14.74 4.59 20.80
C ARG A 53 -14.51 4.47 22.30
N SER A 54 -14.86 5.54 23.03
CA SER A 54 -14.95 5.61 24.48
C SER A 54 -16.43 5.60 24.92
N GLY A 55 -16.69 5.43 26.21
CA GLY A 55 -18.03 5.36 26.77
C GLY A 55 -18.65 3.97 26.66
N LYS A 56 -20.00 3.95 26.72
CA LYS A 56 -20.79 2.74 26.54
C LYS A 56 -20.81 2.34 25.07
N LEU A 57 -20.38 1.13 24.78
CA LEU A 57 -20.29 0.63 23.42
C LEU A 57 -21.67 0.15 22.94
N PRO A 58 -21.95 0.28 21.64
CA PRO A 58 -23.20 -0.21 21.08
C PRO A 58 -23.20 -1.76 21.03
N PRO A 59 -24.37 -2.40 21.20
CA PRO A 59 -24.48 -3.86 21.33
C PRO A 59 -24.08 -4.63 20.06
N ASP A 60 -24.16 -3.99 18.90
CA ASP A 60 -23.81 -4.52 17.59
C ASP A 60 -22.34 -4.30 17.22
N GLN A 61 -21.48 -3.88 18.17
CA GLN A 61 -20.08 -3.64 17.89
C GLN A 61 -19.35 -4.88 17.34
N ARG A 62 -18.54 -4.63 16.31
CA ARG A 62 -17.80 -5.65 15.56
C ARG A 62 -16.52 -6.10 16.27
N LEU A 63 -15.84 -5.21 16.98
CA LEU A 63 -14.61 -5.49 17.72
C LEU A 63 -14.88 -6.14 19.09
N LYS A 64 -14.83 -7.48 19.14
CA LYS A 64 -15.19 -8.27 20.34
C LYS A 64 -14.23 -8.15 21.52
N TRP A 65 -13.03 -7.62 21.30
CA TRP A 65 -12.03 -7.40 22.34
C TRP A 65 -12.21 -6.06 23.09
N ARG A 66 -13.01 -5.13 22.55
CA ARG A 66 -13.35 -3.85 23.22
C ARG A 66 -14.53 -4.03 24.19
N ARG A 67 -14.56 -3.22 25.25
CA ARG A 67 -15.61 -3.16 26.28
C ARG A 67 -15.86 -1.71 26.70
N ASP A 68 -16.97 -1.48 27.40
CA ASP A 68 -17.34 -0.17 27.94
C ASP A 68 -16.18 0.44 28.75
N SER A 69 -15.90 1.72 28.53
CA SER A 69 -14.79 2.42 29.19
C SER A 69 -15.18 3.86 29.51
N ALA A 70 -14.49 4.51 30.45
CA ALA A 70 -14.61 5.96 30.68
C ALA A 70 -16.06 6.43 30.97
N LEU A 71 -16.89 5.58 31.59
CA LEU A 71 -18.32 5.86 31.84
C LEU A 71 -18.57 6.99 32.86
N LYS A 72 -17.56 7.36 33.64
CA LYS A 72 -17.64 8.41 34.66
C LYS A 72 -16.83 9.65 34.28
N ASP A 73 -16.29 9.71 33.07
CA ASP A 73 -15.50 10.86 32.62
C ASP A 73 -16.39 12.12 32.68
N GLY A 74 -15.87 13.18 33.31
CA GLY A 74 -16.60 14.44 33.52
C GLY A 74 -17.51 14.50 34.76
N SER A 75 -17.68 13.41 35.52
CA SER A 75 -18.63 13.38 36.65
C SER A 75 -18.27 14.30 37.83
N ALA A 76 -17.01 14.75 37.93
CA ALA A 76 -16.52 15.64 38.98
C ALA A 76 -16.26 17.08 38.48
N ALA A 77 -16.54 17.36 37.20
CA ALA A 77 -16.31 18.65 36.57
C ALA A 77 -17.59 19.50 36.41
N GLY A 78 -18.71 19.06 36.99
CA GLY A 78 -20.01 19.72 36.96
C GLY A 78 -20.51 20.12 38.34
#